data_AF-A0A965D1F1-F1
#
_entry.id   AF-A0A965D1F1-F1
#
_cell.length_a   1.000
_cell.length_b   1.000
_cell.length_c   1.000
_cell.angle_alpha   90.00
_cell.angle_beta   90.00
_cell.angle_gamma   90.00
#
_symmetry.space_group_name_H-M   'P 1'
#
loop_
_entity.id
_entity.type
_entity.pdbx_description
1 polymer ?
#
loop_
_entity_poly.entity_id
_entity_poly.type
_entity_poly.pdbx_seq_one_letter_code
_entity_poly.pdbx_strand_id
1 'polypeptide(L)'
;MRAITNLILATAVAATLIGCAPKPSGPVVVVEDKLYSVTPADITVRAGIVSGEITEMKVVERIEKVSGKIETPARLSAKIKLKN
;
A
#
# COMPACT_ATOMS: atom_id res chain seq x y z
N MET A 1 -50.62 -23.74 -20.67
CA MET A 1 -50.01 -22.86 -19.66
C MET A 1 -48.89 -23.49 -18.81
N ARG A 2 -48.56 -24.79 -18.92
CA ARG A 2 -47.43 -25.39 -18.19
C ARG A 2 -46.06 -25.25 -18.88
N ALA A 3 -46.04 -25.21 -20.22
CA ALA A 3 -44.81 -25.08 -21.00
C ALA A 3 -44.18 -23.67 -20.92
N ILE A 4 -45.02 -22.63 -20.76
CA ILE A 4 -44.58 -21.23 -20.67
C ILE A 4 -43.89 -20.98 -19.32
N THR A 5 -44.37 -21.60 -18.23
CA THR A 5 -43.76 -21.50 -16.89
C THR A 5 -42.35 -22.09 -16.86
N ASN A 6 -42.12 -23.21 -17.57
CA ASN A 6 -40.80 -23.87 -17.62
C ASN A 6 -39.78 -23.07 -18.42
N LEU A 7 -40.22 -22.29 -19.43
CA LEU A 7 -39.34 -21.47 -20.25
C LEU A 7 -38.79 -20.27 -19.47
N ILE A 8 -39.61 -19.66 -18.60
CA ILE A 8 -39.22 -18.48 -17.80
C ILE A 8 -38.22 -18.87 -16.69
N LEU A 9 -38.36 -20.08 -16.14
CA LEU A 9 -37.46 -20.57 -15.09
C LEU A 9 -36.04 -20.83 -15.62
N ALA A 10 -35.92 -21.31 -16.87
CA ALA A 10 -34.62 -21.57 -17.49
C ALA A 10 -33.83 -20.27 -17.78
N THR A 11 -34.51 -19.19 -18.16
CA THR A 11 -33.86 -17.89 -18.42
C THR A 11 -33.36 -17.19 -17.16
N ALA A 12 -33.99 -17.43 -16.00
CA ALA A 12 -33.56 -16.83 -14.74
C ALA A 12 -32.24 -17.41 -14.21
N VAL A 13 -31.96 -18.70 -14.48
CA VAL A 13 -30.75 -19.39 -14.00
C VAL A 13 -29.51 -19.02 -14.82
N ALA A 14 -29.67 -18.62 -16.09
CA ALA A 14 -28.54 -18.18 -16.92
C ALA A 14 -28.03 -16.78 -16.53
N ALA A 15 -28.91 -15.88 -16.10
CA ALA A 15 -28.54 -14.50 -15.74
C ALA A 15 -27.68 -14.41 -14.47
N THR A 16 -27.80 -15.36 -13.54
CA THR A 16 -26.99 -15.38 -12.31
C THR A 16 -25.55 -15.83 -12.55
N LEU A 17 -25.25 -16.49 -13.67
CA LEU A 17 -23.87 -16.94 -13.98
C LEU A 17 -23.01 -15.82 -14.60
N ILE A 18 -23.64 -14.82 -15.23
CA ILE A 18 -22.92 -13.72 -15.90
C ILE A 18 -22.66 -12.54 -14.93
N GLY A 19 -23.46 -12.44 -13.85
CA GLY A 19 -23.34 -11.36 -12.86
C GLY A 19 -22.22 -11.54 -11.82
N CYS A 20 -21.58 -12.70 -11.75
CA CYS A 20 -20.59 -13.04 -10.71
C CYS A 20 -19.27 -13.57 -11.27
N ALA A 21 -18.91 -13.25 -12.52
CA ALA A 21 -17.53 -13.45 -12.95
C ALA A 21 -16.63 -12.53 -12.10
N PRO A 22 -15.67 -13.06 -11.31
CA PRO A 22 -14.72 -12.22 -10.61
C PRO A 22 -14.03 -11.35 -11.66
N LYS A 23 -14.08 -10.02 -11.45
CA LYS A 23 -13.41 -9.04 -12.29
C LYS A 23 -11.98 -9.56 -12.56
N PRO A 24 -11.51 -9.65 -13.81
CA PRO A 24 -10.15 -10.05 -14.10
C PRO A 24 -9.22 -9.21 -13.22
N SER A 25 -8.48 -9.87 -12.33
CA SER A 25 -7.47 -9.19 -11.54
C SER A 25 -6.51 -8.54 -12.53
N GLY A 26 -6.39 -7.22 -12.46
CA GLY A 26 -5.39 -6.50 -13.26
C GLY A 26 -3.99 -7.06 -12.99
N PRO A 27 -3.01 -6.75 -13.86
CA PRO A 27 -1.64 -7.19 -13.67
C PRO A 27 -1.16 -6.81 -12.26
N VAL A 28 -0.52 -7.76 -11.58
CA VAL A 28 0.06 -7.54 -10.25
C VAL A 28 1.14 -6.48 -10.38
N VAL A 29 0.87 -5.29 -9.88
CA VAL A 29 1.86 -4.21 -9.82
C VAL A 29 2.77 -4.49 -8.64
N VAL A 30 4.04 -4.76 -8.92
CA VAL A 30 5.06 -4.93 -7.87
C VAL A 30 5.41 -3.54 -7.34
N VAL A 31 5.09 -3.30 -6.07
CA VAL A 31 5.46 -2.09 -5.33
C VAL A 31 6.65 -2.41 -4.43
N GLU A 32 7.68 -1.56 -4.47
CA GLU A 32 8.89 -1.70 -3.66
C GLU A 32 9.15 -0.44 -2.82
N ASP A 33 9.79 -0.65 -1.67
CA ASP A 33 10.27 0.43 -0.82
C ASP A 33 11.67 0.86 -1.28
N LYS A 34 11.77 2.10 -1.74
CA LYS A 34 13.05 2.75 -2.06
C LYS A 34 13.55 3.50 -0.85
N LEU A 35 14.79 3.20 -0.45
CA LEU A 35 15.44 3.74 0.74
C LEU A 35 16.62 4.63 0.36
N TYR A 36 16.66 5.83 0.93
CA TYR A 36 17.82 6.72 0.83
C TYR A 36 18.34 7.00 2.24
N SER A 37 19.58 6.61 2.50
CA SER A 37 20.24 6.92 3.78
C SER A 37 20.51 8.42 3.89
N VAL A 38 20.25 8.97 5.08
CA VAL A 38 20.49 10.39 5.37
C VAL A 38 21.50 10.48 6.51
N THR A 39 22.64 11.11 6.25
CA THR A 39 23.61 11.49 7.29
C THR A 39 23.45 12.98 7.55
N PRO A 40 22.85 13.38 8.68
CA PRO A 40 22.69 14.79 9.02
C PRO A 40 24.02 15.40 9.48
N ALA A 41 24.25 16.69 9.20
CA ALA A 41 25.44 17.40 9.64
C ALA A 41 25.46 17.63 11.16
N ASP A 42 24.33 18.07 11.73
CA ASP A 42 24.15 18.30 13.17
C ASP A 42 22.70 17.98 13.55
N ILE A 43 22.50 17.24 14.65
CA ILE A 43 21.17 17.02 15.24
C ILE A 43 21.23 17.22 16.74
N THR A 44 20.42 18.17 17.23
CA THR A 44 20.24 18.40 18.66
C THR A 44 18.85 17.92 19.09
N VAL A 45 18.79 16.92 19.97
CA VAL A 45 17.53 16.44 20.57
C VAL A 45 17.43 16.91 22.01
N ARG A 46 16.35 17.63 22.32
CA ARG A 46 16.02 18.05 23.69
C ARG A 46 14.60 17.60 24.02
N ALA A 47 14.47 16.68 24.97
CA ALA A 47 13.19 16.24 25.50
C ALA A 47 13.21 16.42 27.03
N GLY A 48 12.81 17.60 27.51
CA GLY A 48 12.92 17.96 28.92
C GLY A 48 14.38 17.99 29.38
N ILE A 49 14.71 17.21 30.42
CA ILE A 49 16.08 17.03 30.95
C ILE A 49 16.88 15.95 30.22
N VAL A 50 16.24 15.21 29.30
CA VAL A 50 16.80 14.01 28.69
C VAL A 50 17.51 14.37 27.40
N SER A 51 18.74 13.89 27.26
CA SER A 51 19.54 14.02 26.04
C SER A 51 19.44 12.76 25.20
N GLY A 52 19.66 12.83 23.89
CA GLY A 52 19.59 11.65 23.05
C GLY A 52 20.23 11.80 21.68
N GLU A 53 20.45 10.66 21.06
CA GLU A 53 21.03 10.53 19.72
C GLU A 53 19.94 10.12 18.73
N ILE A 54 19.98 10.68 17.51
CA ILE A 54 19.17 10.22 16.38
C ILE A 54 20.01 9.29 15.51
N THR A 55 19.48 8.10 15.24
CA THR A 55 20.12 7.08 14.40
C THR A 55 19.18 6.61 13.28
N GLU A 56 19.74 5.87 12.32
CA GLU A 56 18.99 5.21 11.24
C GLU A 56 18.09 6.16 10.42
N MET A 57 18.55 7.39 10.19
CA MET A 57 17.81 8.35 9.36
C MET A 57 17.77 7.89 7.90
N LYS A 58 16.57 7.78 7.36
CA LYS A 58 16.34 7.40 5.97
C LYS A 58 15.06 8.01 5.41
N VAL A 59 15.07 8.30 4.12
CA VAL A 59 13.85 8.61 3.37
C VAL A 59 13.33 7.31 2.77
N VAL A 60 12.05 7.03 2.98
CA VAL A 60 11.33 5.89 2.42
C VAL A 60 10.32 6.39 1.40
N GLU A 61 10.38 5.86 0.19
CA GLU A 61 9.40 6.08 -0.88
C GLU A 61 8.84 4.72 -1.28
N ARG A 62 7.51 4.59 -1.44
CA ARG A 62 6.94 3.38 -2.06
C ARG A 62 6.65 3.67 -3.51
N ILE A 63 7.29 2.92 -4.40
CA ILE A 63 7.19 3.13 -5.85
C ILE A 63 6.74 1.85 -6.54
N GLU A 64 5.89 1.99 -7.54
CA GLU A 64 5.60 0.93 -8.49
C GLU A 64 6.85 0.65 -9.33
N LYS A 65 7.36 -0.58 -9.30
CA LYS A 65 8.67 -0.94 -9.88
C LYS A 65 8.78 -0.67 -11.38
N VAL A 66 7.68 -0.82 -12.11
CA VAL A 66 7.66 -0.76 -13.58
C VAL A 66 7.36 0.65 -14.10
N SER A 67 6.41 1.34 -13.47
CA SER A 67 5.96 2.66 -13.90
C SER A 67 6.73 3.81 -13.24
N GLY A 68 7.46 3.53 -12.14
CA GLY A 68 8.07 4.56 -11.30
C GLY A 68 7.06 5.44 -10.58
N LYS A 69 5.77 5.11 -10.65
CA LYS A 69 4.70 5.87 -10.01
C LYS A 69 4.85 5.79 -8.50
N ILE A 70 4.79 6.94 -7.86
CA ILE A 70 4.83 7.05 -6.39
C ILE A 70 3.49 6.56 -5.84
N GLU A 71 3.52 5.45 -5.13
CA GLU A 71 2.35 4.91 -4.42
C GLU A 71 2.20 5.57 -3.05
N THR A 72 3.32 5.77 -2.34
CA THR A 72 3.35 6.52 -1.08
C THR A 72 4.43 7.60 -1.17
N PRO A 73 4.08 8.88 -0.89
CA PRO A 73 5.05 9.99 -0.89
C PRO A 73 6.25 9.73 0.02
N ALA A 74 7.36 10.38 -0.28
CA ALA A 74 8.58 10.32 0.52
C ALA A 74 8.31 10.67 1.99
N ARG A 75 8.77 9.79 2.89
CA ARG A 75 8.72 10.02 4.34
C ARG A 75 10.09 9.87 4.96
N LEU A 76 10.52 10.88 5.71
CA LEU A 76 11.70 10.80 6.55
C LEU A 76 11.38 9.96 7.80
N SER A 77 12.16 8.91 8.02
CA SER A 77 12.09 8.05 9.21
C SER A 77 13.43 8.07 9.94
N ALA A 78 13.39 8.02 11.27
CA ALA A 78 14.56 7.98 12.14
C ALA A 78 14.24 7.29 13.47
N LYS A 79 15.26 6.85 14.20
CA LYS A 79 15.12 6.36 15.58
C LYS A 79 15.77 7.34 16.55
N ILE A 80 15.13 7.58 17.68
CA ILE A 80 15.68 8.42 18.75
C ILE A 80 15.96 7.55 19.97
N LYS A 81 17.20 7.55 20.45
CA LYS A 81 17.59 6.88 21.69
C LYS A 81 17.87 7.94 22.75
N LEU A 82 17.07 7.94 23.80
CA LEU A 82 17.15 8.91 24.90
C LEU A 82 17.91 8.33 26.10
N LYS A 83 18.65 9.18 26.81
CA LYS A 83 19.40 8.88 28.03
C LYS A 83 19.18 9.97 29.08
N ASN A 84 18.83 9.52 30.29
CA ASN A 84 18.71 10.33 31.51
C ASN A 84 20.06 10.34 32.24
#